data_AF-E9E5I7-F1
#
_entry.id   AF-E9E5I7-F1
#
_cell.length_a   1.000
_cell.length_b   1.000
_cell.length_c   1.000
_cell.angle_alpha   90.00
_cell.angle_beta   90.00
_cell.angle_gamma   90.00
#
_symmetry.space_group_name_H-M   'P 1'
#
loop_
_entity.id
_entity.type
_entity.pdbx_description
1 polymer ?
#
loop_
_entity_poly.entity_id
_entity_poly.type
_entity_poly.pdbx_seq_one_letter_code
_entity_poly.pdbx_strand_id
1 'polypeptide(L)'
;MFVRGAAVLGWAAALPSLAKPFVAAHRGNFTDDRHNFLLDGVPIKLKGGQMDPQRIPPPYWTQRLQMAKAMDLNTIFSYVFWNNIEPIEGSWDFEGRNAIARSILMNQLENEYGSFGKDKAHLQAMAEMLKANFNGFLYINDGDGKSYLDGGSLHGIMAETDGDSKTVFNARDQYVTDPTMLGPQIDGEYYVTWIDDCSSNSPCQYTSGRPDATKKALDDLDWILAGNNSFSIYMLHECTNWGHLLVMTTAPSGRERPRDRVIVYVNGEVGVIDKTPATPATVMDLKQGDVLQLLVENLGRIDYSQQLKGQQKGIVGNVTVGKDAVLDGWSAYSLPAALTDEKAKTPQIKDGRTPVLYKGTFGLPGGREQ
;
A
#
# COMPACT_ATOMS: atom_id res chain seq x y z
N MET A 1 48.78 3.86 -38.37
CA MET A 1 48.13 3.97 -39.69
C MET A 1 47.23 2.74 -39.81
N PHE A 2 46.04 2.78 -39.19
CA PHE A 2 44.72 3.04 -39.82
C PHE A 2 44.40 1.96 -40.88
N VAL A 3 43.37 1.11 -40.80
CA VAL A 3 41.97 1.28 -40.35
C VAL A 3 41.40 -0.13 -40.04
N ARG A 4 40.66 -0.30 -38.94
CA ARG A 4 39.56 -1.29 -38.85
C ARG A 4 38.43 -0.68 -38.04
N GLY A 5 37.28 -0.55 -38.70
CA GLY A 5 36.12 0.20 -38.22
C GLY A 5 35.43 -0.48 -37.04
N ALA A 6 35.09 0.33 -36.04
CA ALA A 6 34.11 -0.01 -35.03
C ALA A 6 32.72 0.34 -35.60
N ALA A 7 31.89 -0.66 -35.83
CA ALA A 7 30.46 -0.46 -36.02
C ALA A 7 29.86 -0.23 -34.63
N VAL A 8 29.48 1.01 -34.34
CA VAL A 8 28.64 1.34 -33.19
C VAL A 8 27.22 0.93 -33.56
N LEU A 9 26.80 -0.25 -33.08
CA LEU A 9 25.40 -0.65 -33.07
C LEU A 9 24.67 0.17 -32.01
N GLY A 10 24.15 1.33 -32.41
CA GLY A 10 23.24 2.12 -31.59
C GLY A 10 21.96 1.34 -31.35
N TRP A 11 21.76 0.88 -30.11
CA TRP A 11 20.45 0.46 -29.63
C TRP A 11 19.59 1.72 -29.44
N ALA A 12 18.96 2.18 -30.51
CA ALA A 12 17.77 3.01 -30.38
C ALA A 12 16.64 2.09 -29.94
N ALA A 13 16.50 1.87 -28.64
CA ALA A 13 15.25 1.33 -28.10
C ALA A 13 14.15 2.32 -28.50
N ALA A 14 13.26 1.88 -29.39
CA ALA A 14 12.05 2.61 -29.68
C ALA A 14 11.27 2.70 -28.37
N LEU A 15 11.31 3.87 -27.72
CA LEU A 15 10.37 4.21 -26.66
C LEU A 15 8.99 3.93 -27.24
N PRO A 16 8.17 3.04 -26.63
CA PRO A 16 6.80 2.88 -27.08
C PRO A 16 6.19 4.28 -27.03
N SER A 17 5.63 4.70 -28.16
CA SER A 17 4.84 5.92 -28.28
C SER A 17 3.92 5.97 -27.07
N LEU A 18 4.22 6.86 -26.11
CA LEU A 18 3.32 7.18 -25.02
C LEU A 18 1.98 7.44 -25.67
N ALA A 19 1.01 6.56 -25.42
CA ALA A 19 -0.36 6.79 -25.83
C ALA A 19 -0.69 8.22 -25.41
N LYS A 20 -1.28 9.00 -26.33
CA LYS A 20 -1.68 10.39 -26.07
C LYS A 20 -2.23 10.49 -24.64
N PRO A 21 -1.77 11.43 -23.81
CA PRO A 21 -2.19 11.50 -22.41
C PRO A 21 -3.71 11.48 -22.39
N PHE A 22 -4.26 10.44 -21.76
CA PHE A 22 -5.68 10.37 -21.54
C PHE A 22 -5.99 11.42 -20.49
N VAL A 23 -6.41 12.61 -20.91
CA VAL A 23 -6.92 13.63 -20.00
C VAL A 23 -8.27 13.12 -19.51
N ALA A 24 -8.28 12.51 -18.32
CA ALA A 24 -9.50 12.24 -17.59
C ALA A 24 -10.09 13.60 -17.17
N ALA A 25 -10.79 14.25 -18.10
CA ALA A 25 -11.42 15.53 -17.84
C ALA A 25 -12.57 15.30 -16.86
N HIS A 26 -12.40 15.77 -15.62
CA HIS A 26 -13.55 16.18 -14.84
C HIS A 26 -14.31 17.24 -15.64
N ARG A 27 -15.65 17.14 -15.69
CA ARG A 27 -16.46 18.07 -16.49
C ARG A 27 -16.61 19.46 -15.86
N GLY A 28 -16.05 19.68 -14.67
CA GLY A 28 -16.06 20.96 -13.96
C GLY A 28 -14.67 21.47 -13.60
N ASN A 29 -14.59 22.76 -13.27
CA ASN A 29 -13.39 23.44 -12.78
C ASN A 29 -13.33 23.32 -11.25
N PHE A 30 -12.32 22.63 -10.72
CA PHE A 30 -12.11 22.49 -9.28
C PHE A 30 -10.94 23.37 -8.81
N THR A 31 -11.21 24.32 -7.91
CA THR A 31 -10.24 25.31 -7.41
C THR A 31 -10.48 25.59 -5.92
N ASP A 32 -9.77 26.54 -5.33
CA ASP A 32 -10.07 27.08 -4.01
C ASP A 32 -10.02 28.61 -3.98
N ASP A 33 -10.62 29.23 -2.96
CA ASP A 33 -10.53 30.67 -2.67
C ASP A 33 -9.79 30.96 -1.36
N ARG A 34 -8.92 30.05 -0.93
CA ARG A 34 -8.25 29.97 0.38
C ARG A 34 -9.12 29.53 1.54
N HIS A 35 -10.44 29.71 1.47
CA HIS A 35 -11.36 29.41 2.56
C HIS A 35 -12.32 28.26 2.23
N ASN A 36 -12.63 28.08 0.95
CA ASN A 36 -13.53 27.06 0.43
C ASN A 36 -12.91 26.37 -0.77
N PHE A 37 -13.16 25.07 -0.89
CA PHE A 37 -13.07 24.42 -2.19
C PHE A 37 -14.21 24.91 -3.07
N LEU A 38 -13.95 25.06 -4.36
CA LEU A 38 -14.91 25.53 -5.34
C LEU A 38 -15.05 24.48 -6.44
N LEU A 39 -16.27 24.01 -6.67
CA LEU A 39 -16.63 23.22 -7.84
C LEU A 39 -17.44 24.10 -8.78
N ASP A 40 -16.90 24.39 -9.96
CA ASP A 40 -17.47 25.31 -10.94
C ASP A 40 -17.73 26.72 -10.35
N GLY A 41 -16.83 27.17 -9.48
CA GLY A 41 -16.95 28.45 -8.77
C GLY A 41 -17.94 28.46 -7.61
N VAL A 42 -18.58 27.33 -7.30
CA VAL A 42 -19.52 27.19 -6.19
C VAL A 42 -18.81 26.55 -4.99
N PRO A 43 -18.86 27.17 -3.79
CA PRO A 43 -18.32 26.57 -2.58
C PRO A 43 -18.85 25.15 -2.31
N ILE A 44 -17.93 24.23 -2.06
CA ILE A 44 -18.21 22.85 -1.70
C ILE A 44 -17.38 22.44 -0.48
N LYS A 45 -17.98 21.65 0.41
CA LYS A 45 -17.26 20.93 1.47
C LYS A 45 -17.08 19.49 1.04
N LEU A 46 -15.86 18.99 1.08
CA LEU A 46 -15.59 17.59 0.77
C LEU A 46 -15.97 16.77 2.01
N LYS A 47 -17.01 15.97 1.85
CA LYS A 47 -17.44 14.95 2.82
C LYS A 47 -17.02 13.62 2.23
N GLY A 48 -15.81 13.23 2.59
CA GLY A 48 -15.05 12.15 1.99
C GLY A 48 -15.14 10.84 2.75
N GLY A 49 -14.83 9.76 2.03
CA GLY A 49 -14.47 8.50 2.65
C GLY A 49 -13.52 7.70 1.76
N GLN A 50 -12.50 7.12 2.36
CA GLN A 50 -11.52 6.31 1.66
C GLN A 50 -12.14 4.96 1.27
N MET A 51 -12.03 4.63 -0.03
CA MET A 51 -12.53 3.40 -0.63
C MET A 51 -11.64 3.01 -1.82
N ASP A 52 -10.78 2.02 -1.61
CA ASP A 52 -9.84 1.58 -2.66
C ASP A 52 -10.52 0.53 -3.58
N PRO A 53 -10.78 0.83 -4.86
CA PRO A 53 -11.44 -0.08 -5.79
C PRO A 53 -10.62 -1.36 -6.01
N GLN A 54 -9.29 -1.29 -5.89
CA GLN A 54 -8.42 -2.44 -6.02
C GLN A 54 -8.56 -3.46 -4.88
N ARG A 55 -9.16 -3.07 -3.75
CA ARG A 55 -9.53 -3.98 -2.65
C ARG A 55 -10.95 -4.55 -2.80
N ILE A 56 -11.81 -3.90 -3.60
CA ILE A 56 -13.23 -4.24 -3.73
C ILE A 56 -13.48 -5.02 -5.03
N PRO A 57 -14.17 -6.17 -5.01
CA PRO A 57 -14.58 -6.84 -6.24
C PRO A 57 -15.44 -5.91 -7.13
N PRO A 58 -15.19 -5.82 -8.45
CA PRO A 58 -15.87 -4.87 -9.32
C PRO A 58 -17.41 -4.94 -9.30
N PRO A 59 -18.04 -6.13 -9.19
CA PRO A 59 -19.50 -6.23 -9.07
C PRO A 59 -20.09 -5.47 -7.88
N TYR A 60 -19.29 -5.17 -6.85
CA TYR A 60 -19.74 -4.45 -5.67
C TYR A 60 -19.50 -2.94 -5.71
N TRP A 61 -18.73 -2.41 -6.66
CA TRP A 61 -18.37 -0.99 -6.70
C TRP A 61 -19.59 -0.07 -6.67
N THR A 62 -20.57 -0.30 -7.55
CA THR A 62 -21.80 0.50 -7.61
C THR A 62 -22.54 0.50 -6.28
N GLN A 63 -22.66 -0.66 -5.64
CA GLN A 63 -23.32 -0.78 -4.34
C GLN A 63 -22.57 0.02 -3.26
N ARG A 64 -21.24 -0.08 -3.19
CA ARG A 64 -20.44 0.67 -2.21
C ARG A 64 -20.56 2.18 -2.41
N LEU A 65 -20.52 2.65 -3.66
CA LEU A 65 -20.72 4.06 -3.99
C LEU A 65 -22.12 4.56 -3.61
N GLN A 66 -23.16 3.75 -3.83
CA GLN A 66 -24.53 4.08 -3.41
C GLN A 66 -24.65 4.19 -1.88
N MET A 67 -23.98 3.32 -1.12
CA MET A 67 -23.94 3.40 0.33
C MET A 67 -23.23 4.66 0.82
N ALA A 68 -22.07 4.99 0.25
CA ALA A 68 -21.38 6.24 0.55
C ALA A 68 -22.28 7.46 0.28
N LYS A 69 -22.98 7.46 -0.85
CA LYS A 69 -23.93 8.52 -1.20
C LYS A 69 -25.10 8.61 -0.23
N ALA A 70 -25.61 7.47 0.26
CA ALA A 70 -26.69 7.42 1.24
C ALA A 70 -26.26 7.96 2.62
N MET A 71 -24.96 7.93 2.93
CA MET A 71 -24.36 8.58 4.11
C MET A 71 -24.13 10.10 3.91
N ASP A 72 -24.63 10.67 2.81
CA ASP A 72 -24.44 12.08 2.43
C ASP A 72 -22.98 12.47 2.16
N LEU A 73 -22.14 11.46 1.85
CA LEU A 73 -20.80 11.70 1.31
C LEU A 73 -20.92 12.14 -0.15
N ASN A 74 -20.01 13.02 -0.55
CA ASN A 74 -19.97 13.59 -1.91
C ASN A 74 -18.64 13.32 -2.62
N THR A 75 -17.65 12.78 -1.91
CA THR A 75 -16.30 12.55 -2.43
C THR A 75 -15.81 11.18 -2.00
N ILE A 76 -15.10 10.48 -2.88
CA ILE A 76 -14.40 9.24 -2.57
C ILE A 76 -12.91 9.51 -2.68
N PHE A 77 -12.17 9.10 -1.67
CA PHE A 77 -10.71 9.12 -1.67
C PHE A 77 -10.23 7.69 -1.97
N SER A 78 -9.18 7.56 -2.75
CA SER A 78 -8.68 6.25 -3.19
C SER A 78 -7.20 6.32 -3.47
N TYR A 79 -6.46 5.32 -2.99
CA TYR A 79 -5.12 5.07 -3.49
C TYR A 79 -5.15 4.43 -4.88
N VAL A 80 -4.01 4.51 -5.57
CA VAL A 80 -3.72 3.74 -6.78
C VAL A 80 -2.49 2.88 -6.49
N PHE A 81 -2.68 1.56 -6.43
CA PHE A 81 -1.60 0.63 -6.16
C PHE A 81 -0.81 0.34 -7.44
N TRP A 82 0.34 1.01 -7.57
CA TRP A 82 1.26 0.87 -8.70
C TRP A 82 1.63 -0.59 -8.97
N ASN A 83 2.01 -1.33 -7.94
CA ASN A 83 2.40 -2.74 -8.03
C ASN A 83 1.30 -3.68 -8.57
N ASN A 84 0.03 -3.28 -8.51
CA ASN A 84 -1.07 -4.04 -9.09
C ASN A 84 -1.31 -3.68 -10.56
N ILE A 85 -1.07 -2.42 -10.95
CA ILE A 85 -1.25 -1.95 -12.34
C ILE A 85 -0.02 -2.16 -13.21
N GLU A 86 1.17 -2.30 -12.62
CA GLU A 86 2.42 -2.65 -13.30
C GLU A 86 3.21 -3.69 -12.47
N PRO A 87 2.70 -4.94 -12.39
CA PRO A 87 3.35 -5.99 -11.59
C PRO A 87 4.71 -6.41 -12.13
N ILE A 88 4.94 -6.21 -13.43
CA ILE A 88 6.21 -6.40 -14.12
C ILE A 88 6.47 -5.12 -14.90
N GLU A 89 7.69 -4.60 -14.82
CA GLU A 89 8.09 -3.38 -15.53
C GLU A 89 7.72 -3.44 -17.02
N GLY A 90 7.00 -2.43 -17.49
CA GLY A 90 6.48 -2.32 -18.85
C GLY A 90 5.21 -3.15 -19.14
N SER A 91 4.72 -3.95 -18.20
CA SER A 91 3.53 -4.78 -18.33
C SER A 91 2.38 -4.21 -17.50
N TRP A 92 1.47 -3.52 -18.17
CA TRP A 92 0.36 -2.80 -17.55
C TRP A 92 -0.92 -3.63 -17.48
N ASP A 93 -1.62 -3.59 -16.35
CA ASP A 93 -2.95 -4.16 -16.14
C ASP A 93 -3.93 -3.07 -15.66
N PHE A 94 -4.94 -2.81 -16.48
CA PHE A 94 -6.03 -1.87 -16.20
C PHE A 94 -7.40 -2.55 -16.24
N GLU A 95 -7.45 -3.87 -16.09
CA GLU A 95 -8.67 -4.66 -16.15
C GLU A 95 -9.20 -5.02 -14.76
N GLY A 96 -10.46 -5.47 -14.69
CA GLY A 96 -11.08 -5.94 -13.46
C GLY A 96 -10.99 -4.91 -12.33
N ARG A 97 -10.27 -5.25 -11.25
CA ARG A 97 -10.09 -4.36 -10.09
C ARG A 97 -9.14 -3.19 -10.33
N ASN A 98 -8.30 -3.30 -11.36
CA ASN A 98 -7.38 -2.25 -11.79
C ASN A 98 -8.04 -1.27 -12.78
N ALA A 99 -9.30 -1.51 -13.17
CA ALA A 99 -10.10 -0.61 -13.99
C ALA A 99 -10.63 0.59 -13.17
N ILE A 100 -9.72 1.34 -12.55
CA ILE A 100 -10.06 2.46 -11.67
C ILE A 100 -10.78 3.54 -12.48
N ALA A 101 -11.98 3.89 -12.02
CA ALA A 101 -12.89 4.80 -12.70
C ALA A 101 -12.31 6.22 -12.84
N ARG A 102 -12.84 6.97 -13.81
CA ARG A 102 -12.33 8.29 -14.22
C ARG A 102 -13.30 9.39 -13.82
N SER A 103 -12.88 10.24 -12.87
CA SER A 103 -13.35 11.61 -12.57
C SER A 103 -12.59 12.08 -11.33
N ILE A 104 -11.46 12.75 -11.52
CA ILE A 104 -10.54 13.11 -10.44
C ILE A 104 -10.67 14.62 -10.17
N LEU A 105 -10.92 14.99 -8.91
CA LEU A 105 -10.97 16.40 -8.47
C LEU A 105 -9.58 16.91 -8.09
N MET A 106 -8.89 16.14 -7.25
CA MET A 106 -7.58 16.45 -6.71
C MET A 106 -6.66 15.23 -6.78
N ASN A 107 -5.36 15.45 -6.84
CA ASN A 107 -4.35 14.40 -6.74
C ASN A 107 -3.39 14.73 -5.61
N GLN A 108 -3.19 13.77 -4.73
CA GLN A 108 -2.16 13.86 -3.71
C GLN A 108 -0.79 13.62 -4.38
N LEU A 109 0.18 14.49 -4.10
CA LEU A 109 1.50 14.45 -4.72
C LEU A 109 2.34 13.24 -4.27
N GLU A 110 2.31 12.97 -2.98
CA GLU A 110 2.99 11.89 -2.28
C GLU A 110 2.18 11.55 -1.02
N ASN A 111 2.52 10.48 -0.32
CA ASN A 111 1.83 10.12 0.91
C ASN A 111 2.70 10.28 2.16
N GLU A 112 2.31 11.20 3.05
CA GLU A 112 3.00 11.48 4.31
C GLU A 112 4.52 11.54 4.16
N TYR A 113 4.99 12.20 3.10
CA TYR A 113 6.40 12.15 2.74
C TYR A 113 7.29 12.69 3.86
N GLY A 114 6.79 13.60 4.69
CA GLY A 114 7.47 14.09 5.88
C GLY A 114 7.79 13.02 6.92
N SER A 115 7.01 11.95 6.98
CA SER A 115 7.26 10.76 7.82
C SER A 115 8.40 9.89 7.26
N PHE A 116 8.73 10.06 5.98
CA PHE A 116 9.81 9.32 5.30
C PHE A 116 11.03 10.17 4.93
N GLY A 117 10.91 11.46 4.69
CA GLY A 117 11.95 12.21 4.00
C GLY A 117 11.71 13.71 3.94
N LYS A 118 12.62 14.38 3.24
CA LYS A 118 12.60 15.84 3.06
C LYS A 118 13.27 16.30 1.76
N ASP A 119 13.41 15.41 0.78
CA ASP A 119 14.01 15.74 -0.52
C ASP A 119 13.02 16.56 -1.36
N LYS A 120 13.24 17.89 -1.40
CA LYS A 120 12.41 18.81 -2.16
C LYS A 120 12.58 18.68 -3.67
N ALA A 121 13.74 18.21 -4.14
CA ALA A 121 13.95 17.98 -5.57
C ALA A 121 13.10 16.81 -6.06
N HIS A 122 12.98 15.76 -5.23
CA HIS A 122 12.07 14.65 -5.49
C HIS A 122 10.60 15.09 -5.55
N LEU A 123 10.12 15.81 -4.53
CA LEU A 123 8.74 16.35 -4.52
C LEU A 123 8.48 17.26 -5.72
N GLN A 124 9.42 18.14 -6.05
CA GLN A 124 9.32 19.04 -7.21
C GLN A 124 9.21 18.25 -8.54
N ALA A 125 10.05 17.23 -8.73
CA ALA A 125 10.00 16.40 -9.93
C ALA A 125 8.67 15.66 -10.07
N MET A 126 8.11 15.12 -8.98
CA MET A 126 6.79 14.49 -9.01
C MET A 126 5.68 15.49 -9.30
N ALA A 127 5.75 16.69 -8.74
CA ALA A 127 4.75 17.72 -8.98
C ALA A 127 4.74 18.15 -10.46
N GLU A 128 5.91 18.26 -11.07
CA GLU A 128 6.04 18.53 -12.51
C GLU A 128 5.46 17.39 -13.35
N MET A 129 5.74 16.14 -13.01
CA MET A 129 5.15 14.98 -13.70
C MET A 129 3.63 14.94 -13.58
N LEU A 130 3.07 15.16 -12.39
CA LEU A 130 1.63 15.16 -12.18
C LEU A 130 0.97 16.33 -12.92
N LYS A 131 1.50 17.55 -12.81
CA LYS A 131 0.97 18.73 -13.54
C LYS A 131 1.04 18.57 -15.06
N ALA A 132 2.04 17.84 -15.57
CA ALA A 132 2.15 17.59 -17.01
C ALA A 132 1.14 16.56 -17.54
N ASN A 133 0.62 15.67 -16.68
CA ASN A 133 -0.23 14.56 -17.09
C ASN A 133 -1.69 14.66 -16.60
N PHE A 134 -1.94 15.45 -15.56
CA PHE A 134 -3.25 15.59 -14.93
C PHE A 134 -3.63 17.07 -14.83
N ASN A 135 -4.82 17.39 -15.33
CA ASN A 135 -5.50 18.64 -15.04
C ASN A 135 -6.22 18.44 -13.69
N GLY A 136 -5.58 18.84 -12.60
CA GLY A 136 -6.17 18.64 -11.27
C GLY A 136 -5.48 19.47 -10.20
N PHE A 137 -6.22 19.71 -9.13
CA PHE A 137 -5.71 20.34 -7.93
C PHE A 137 -4.68 19.42 -7.27
N LEU A 138 -3.51 19.95 -6.88
CA LEU A 138 -2.47 19.17 -6.20
C LEU A 138 -2.37 19.58 -4.74
N TYR A 139 -2.21 18.57 -3.89
CA TYR A 139 -2.02 18.75 -2.46
C TYR A 139 -1.00 17.73 -1.91
N ILE A 140 -0.50 18.00 -0.70
CA ILE A 140 0.26 17.05 0.14
C ILE A 140 -0.57 16.75 1.39
N ASN A 141 -0.35 15.59 2.00
CA ASN A 141 -1.00 15.19 3.24
C ASN A 141 0.04 14.61 4.19
N ASP A 142 0.18 15.20 5.37
CA ASP A 142 1.14 14.81 6.42
C ASP A 142 0.54 14.99 7.82
N GLY A 143 1.00 14.21 8.80
CA GLY A 143 0.61 14.36 10.20
C GLY A 143 1.03 15.67 10.90
N ASP A 144 0.68 15.78 12.18
CA ASP A 144 0.78 17.01 13.01
C ASP A 144 2.20 17.43 13.45
N GLY A 145 3.20 16.57 13.22
CA GLY A 145 4.58 16.86 13.60
C GLY A 145 5.20 17.97 12.74
N LYS A 146 5.83 18.97 13.37
CA LYS A 146 6.56 20.04 12.64
C LYS A 146 7.54 19.46 11.62
N SER A 147 8.27 18.40 11.98
CA SER A 147 9.21 17.74 11.05
C SER A 147 8.52 17.06 9.89
N TYR A 148 7.30 16.56 10.06
CA TYR A 148 6.51 15.95 8.99
C TYR A 148 6.08 17.03 8.01
N LEU A 149 5.45 18.10 8.51
CA LEU A 149 5.05 19.24 7.68
C LEU A 149 6.24 19.91 6.98
N ASP A 150 7.35 20.17 7.69
CA ASP A 150 8.57 20.70 7.08
C ASP A 150 9.12 19.75 5.98
N GLY A 151 9.00 18.44 6.17
CA GLY A 151 9.52 17.39 5.28
C GLY A 151 8.68 17.17 4.03
N GLY A 152 7.35 17.11 4.16
CA GLY A 152 6.41 16.90 3.06
C GLY A 152 6.00 18.16 2.30
N SER A 153 6.17 19.35 2.90
CA SER A 153 5.75 20.61 2.27
C SER A 153 6.47 20.94 0.94
N LEU A 154 5.74 21.45 -0.05
CA LEU A 154 6.30 21.97 -1.30
C LEU A 154 5.65 23.31 -1.67
N HIS A 155 6.46 24.34 -1.92
CA HIS A 155 5.99 25.69 -2.30
C HIS A 155 4.99 25.63 -3.45
N GLY A 156 3.87 26.33 -3.31
CA GLY A 156 2.80 26.38 -4.32
C GLY A 156 1.96 25.09 -4.45
N ILE A 157 2.08 24.14 -3.52
CA ILE A 157 1.20 22.97 -3.40
C ILE A 157 0.48 23.06 -2.05
N MET A 158 -0.83 22.87 -2.03
CA MET A 158 -1.63 23.03 -0.81
C MET A 158 -1.24 21.97 0.23
N ALA A 159 -1.04 22.41 1.47
CA ALA A 159 -0.83 21.52 2.60
C ALA A 159 -2.17 21.09 3.20
N GLU A 160 -2.40 19.79 3.21
CA GLU A 160 -3.43 19.08 3.98
C GLU A 160 -2.76 18.26 5.08
N THR A 161 -3.56 17.78 6.02
CA THR A 161 -3.06 17.02 7.17
C THR A 161 -4.02 15.91 7.56
N ASP A 162 -3.51 14.86 8.19
CA ASP A 162 -4.30 13.75 8.71
C ASP A 162 -4.06 13.48 10.19
N GLY A 163 -5.05 12.85 10.84
CA GLY A 163 -4.96 12.40 12.23
C GLY A 163 -6.13 12.88 13.09
N ASP A 164 -5.84 13.39 14.29
CA ASP A 164 -6.86 14.05 15.11
C ASP A 164 -7.09 15.48 14.59
N SER A 165 -8.26 15.72 13.97
CA SER A 165 -8.57 16.94 13.20
C SER A 165 -8.25 18.25 13.93
N LYS A 166 -8.52 18.30 15.25
CA LYS A 166 -8.25 19.50 16.07
C LYS A 166 -6.76 19.75 16.21
N THR A 167 -5.97 18.70 16.34
CA THR A 167 -4.52 18.78 16.50
C THR A 167 -3.86 19.12 15.17
N VAL A 168 -4.25 18.44 14.11
CA VAL A 168 -3.58 18.52 12.80
C VAL A 168 -3.87 19.83 12.08
N PHE A 169 -5.10 20.36 12.19
CA PHE A 169 -5.44 21.69 11.64
C PHE A 169 -4.64 22.80 12.33
N ASN A 170 -4.52 22.74 13.66
CA ASN A 170 -3.70 23.68 14.43
C ASN A 170 -2.22 23.57 14.05
N ALA A 171 -1.70 22.35 13.88
CA ALA A 171 -0.32 22.14 13.48
C ALA A 171 -0.03 22.74 12.09
N ARG A 172 -0.91 22.52 11.12
CA ARG A 172 -0.80 23.13 9.80
C ARG A 172 -0.78 24.65 9.87
N ASP A 173 -1.73 25.26 10.58
CA ASP A 173 -1.83 26.71 10.72
C ASP A 173 -0.61 27.31 11.45
N GLN A 174 0.01 26.55 12.35
CA GLN A 174 1.20 26.97 13.08
C GLN A 174 2.50 26.81 12.26
N TYR A 175 2.66 25.70 11.54
CA TYR A 175 3.95 25.31 10.96
C TYR A 175 4.05 25.58 9.45
N VAL A 176 2.94 25.58 8.70
CA VAL A 176 2.91 25.93 7.28
C VAL A 176 2.80 27.44 7.14
N THR A 177 3.95 28.10 6.97
CA THR A 177 4.04 29.57 6.92
C THR A 177 3.99 30.15 5.51
N ASP A 178 4.15 29.31 4.49
CA ASP A 178 4.09 29.71 3.09
C ASP A 178 2.63 29.98 2.67
N PRO A 179 2.25 31.23 2.35
CA PRO A 179 0.88 31.56 2.01
C PRO A 179 0.35 30.85 0.76
N THR A 180 1.24 30.38 -0.12
CA THR A 180 0.87 29.66 -1.36
C THR A 180 0.48 28.20 -1.10
N MET A 181 0.78 27.70 0.09
CA MET A 181 0.43 26.35 0.53
C MET A 181 -0.84 26.33 1.39
N LEU A 182 -1.35 27.51 1.74
CA LEU A 182 -2.56 27.65 2.54
C LEU A 182 -3.78 27.66 1.63
N GLY A 183 -4.76 26.87 2.03
CA GLY A 183 -6.06 26.71 1.41
C GLY A 183 -7.08 26.19 2.43
N PRO A 184 -8.27 25.77 1.98
CA PRO A 184 -9.30 25.20 2.84
C PRO A 184 -8.74 24.03 3.67
N GLN A 185 -9.16 23.92 4.93
CA GLN A 185 -8.74 22.81 5.79
C GLN A 185 -9.50 21.53 5.42
N ILE A 186 -8.77 20.43 5.38
CA ILE A 186 -9.30 19.09 5.22
C ILE A 186 -8.48 18.11 6.04
N ASP A 187 -9.16 17.23 6.75
CA ASP A 187 -8.56 16.05 7.36
C ASP A 187 -8.50 14.94 6.30
N GLY A 188 -7.32 14.72 5.73
CA GLY A 188 -7.13 13.82 4.59
C GLY A 188 -7.31 12.34 4.94
N GLU A 189 -7.05 11.97 6.20
CA GLU A 189 -7.26 10.61 6.72
C GLU A 189 -7.79 10.66 8.16
N TYR A 190 -9.10 10.86 8.31
CA TYR A 190 -9.76 10.83 9.63
C TYR A 190 -9.99 9.40 10.11
N TYR A 191 -9.16 8.94 11.05
CA TYR A 191 -9.17 7.55 11.51
C TYR A 191 -10.32 7.21 12.45
N VAL A 192 -11.27 6.38 11.98
CA VAL A 192 -12.40 5.87 12.79
C VAL A 192 -12.13 4.49 13.42
N THR A 193 -11.05 3.84 13.02
CA THR A 193 -10.53 2.58 13.56
C THR A 193 -9.04 2.49 13.21
N TRP A 194 -8.39 1.36 13.48
CA TRP A 194 -6.98 1.17 13.20
C TRP A 194 -6.69 -0.18 12.53
N ILE A 195 -5.49 -0.31 11.97
CA ILE A 195 -5.02 -1.53 11.31
C ILE A 195 -4.72 -2.64 12.32
N ASP A 196 -4.94 -3.89 11.90
CA ASP A 196 -4.55 -5.09 12.64
C ASP A 196 -3.15 -5.57 12.24
N ASP A 197 -2.44 -6.21 13.17
CA ASP A 197 -1.28 -7.05 12.85
C ASP A 197 -1.53 -8.50 13.28
N CYS A 198 -0.82 -9.45 12.67
CA CYS A 198 -0.99 -10.87 12.95
C CYS A 198 -0.18 -11.35 14.17
N SER A 199 0.36 -10.45 14.99
CA SER A 199 1.10 -10.85 16.19
C SER A 199 0.14 -11.31 17.28
N SER A 200 0.59 -12.25 18.11
CA SER A 200 -0.20 -12.74 19.24
C SER A 200 -0.46 -11.68 20.32
N ASN A 201 0.22 -10.53 20.26
CA ASN A 201 0.19 -9.49 21.28
C ASN A 201 -0.63 -8.26 20.88
N SER A 202 -1.11 -8.21 19.64
CA SER A 202 -1.93 -7.11 19.12
C SER A 202 -3.37 -7.58 18.95
N PRO A 203 -4.31 -7.11 19.80
CA PRO A 203 -5.72 -7.44 19.61
C PRO A 203 -6.25 -6.80 18.32
N CYS A 204 -7.23 -7.45 17.68
CA CYS A 204 -7.97 -6.83 16.58
C CYS A 204 -8.56 -5.48 17.02
N GLN A 205 -8.48 -4.49 16.14
CA GLN A 205 -8.94 -3.14 16.32
C GLN A 205 -10.39 -3.03 15.82
N TYR A 206 -11.29 -2.56 16.68
CA TYR A 206 -12.68 -2.35 16.31
C TYR A 206 -13.33 -1.25 17.14
N THR A 207 -14.19 -0.48 16.48
CA THR A 207 -15.06 0.53 17.09
C THR A 207 -16.53 0.11 17.14
N SER A 208 -16.89 -1.01 16.50
CA SER A 208 -18.23 -1.59 16.62
C SER A 208 -18.53 -1.96 18.08
N GLY A 209 -19.68 -1.52 18.59
CA GLY A 209 -20.07 -1.74 19.98
C GLY A 209 -19.31 -0.88 21.01
N ARG A 210 -18.63 0.19 20.58
CA ARG A 210 -17.94 1.17 21.45
C ARG A 210 -18.65 2.55 21.37
N PRO A 211 -19.71 2.81 22.16
CA PRO A 211 -20.50 4.03 22.05
C PRO A 211 -19.69 5.32 22.26
N ASP A 212 -18.67 5.26 23.10
CA ASP A 212 -17.68 6.29 23.38
C ASP A 212 -16.84 6.64 22.14
N ALA A 213 -16.36 5.63 21.39
CA ALA A 213 -15.63 5.85 20.14
C ALA A 213 -16.53 6.43 19.05
N THR A 214 -17.75 5.89 18.91
CA THR A 214 -18.76 6.43 17.99
C THR A 214 -19.10 7.88 18.34
N LYS A 215 -19.28 8.20 19.62
CA LYS A 215 -19.57 9.57 20.06
C LYS A 215 -18.40 10.51 19.74
N LYS A 216 -17.15 10.10 19.99
CA LYS A 216 -15.98 10.91 19.61
C LYS A 216 -15.99 11.21 18.12
N ALA A 217 -16.22 10.20 17.28
CA ALA A 217 -16.26 10.38 15.84
C ALA A 217 -17.33 11.39 15.41
N LEU A 218 -18.53 11.30 15.97
CA LEU A 218 -19.60 12.26 15.72
C LEU A 218 -19.23 13.68 16.18
N ASP A 219 -18.72 13.82 17.42
CA ASP A 219 -18.33 15.11 17.98
C ASP A 219 -17.22 15.80 17.16
N ASP A 220 -16.27 15.03 16.62
CA ASP A 220 -15.20 15.57 15.77
C ASP A 220 -15.72 15.96 14.39
N LEU A 221 -16.51 15.11 13.73
CA LEU A 221 -17.10 15.43 12.43
C LEU A 221 -18.03 16.66 12.51
N ASP A 222 -18.82 16.79 13.58
CA ASP A 222 -19.63 17.98 13.84
C ASP A 222 -18.76 19.23 13.99
N TRP A 223 -17.64 19.12 14.72
CA TRP A 223 -16.69 20.23 14.90
C TRP A 223 -16.03 20.64 13.57
N ILE A 224 -15.59 19.68 12.76
CA ILE A 224 -15.01 19.93 11.43
C ILE A 224 -16.01 20.69 10.55
N LEU A 225 -17.25 20.18 10.47
CA LEU A 225 -18.29 20.77 9.61
C LEU A 225 -18.74 22.15 10.08
N ALA A 226 -18.81 22.37 11.40
CA ALA A 226 -19.09 23.67 12.01
C ALA A 226 -17.97 24.70 11.73
N GLY A 227 -16.72 24.23 11.64
CA GLY A 227 -15.56 25.04 11.24
C GLY A 227 -15.48 25.36 9.74
N ASN A 228 -16.46 24.93 8.94
CA ASN A 228 -16.45 24.99 7.48
C ASN A 228 -15.30 24.21 6.82
N ASN A 229 -14.81 23.15 7.49
CA ASN A 229 -13.72 22.33 7.02
C ASN A 229 -14.25 21.06 6.36
N SER A 230 -13.36 20.35 5.66
CA SER A 230 -13.63 19.09 4.97
C SER A 230 -12.98 17.92 5.72
N PHE A 231 -13.36 16.69 5.36
CA PHE A 231 -12.75 15.47 5.92
C PHE A 231 -12.83 14.32 4.92
N SER A 232 -12.00 13.30 5.14
CA SER A 232 -12.11 11.98 4.54
C SER A 232 -12.06 10.92 5.64
N ILE A 233 -13.12 10.13 5.78
CA ILE A 233 -13.13 9.01 6.74
C ILE A 233 -12.15 7.92 6.26
N TYR A 234 -11.11 7.68 7.03
CA TYR A 234 -10.13 6.61 6.81
C TYR A 234 -10.36 5.48 7.82
N MET A 235 -10.89 4.32 7.45
CA MET A 235 -11.42 3.93 6.14
C MET A 235 -12.96 3.94 6.18
N LEU A 236 -13.60 4.39 5.09
CA LEU A 236 -15.06 4.28 4.96
C LEU A 236 -15.48 2.84 4.67
N HIS A 237 -14.77 2.20 3.73
CA HIS A 237 -14.97 0.80 3.43
C HIS A 237 -13.63 0.12 3.25
N GLU A 238 -13.19 -0.56 4.29
CA GLU A 238 -12.10 -1.52 4.19
C GLU A 238 -12.61 -2.78 3.52
N CYS A 239 -11.89 -3.16 2.48
CA CYS A 239 -12.15 -4.39 1.77
C CYS A 239 -11.00 -5.37 2.03
N THR A 240 -10.86 -6.38 1.19
CA THR A 240 -9.91 -7.47 1.44
C THR A 240 -8.55 -7.17 0.83
N ASN A 241 -7.47 -7.45 1.57
CA ASN A 241 -6.13 -7.56 1.00
C ASN A 241 -6.02 -8.92 0.28
N TRP A 242 -5.96 -8.89 -1.05
CA TRP A 242 -5.98 -10.10 -1.87
C TRP A 242 -4.57 -10.58 -2.24
N GLY A 243 -4.38 -11.90 -2.24
CA GLY A 243 -3.11 -12.50 -2.66
C GLY A 243 -1.96 -12.12 -1.73
N HIS A 244 -0.78 -11.83 -2.30
CA HIS A 244 0.44 -11.52 -1.54
C HIS A 244 0.59 -10.04 -1.13
N LEU A 245 -0.46 -9.22 -1.27
CA LEU A 245 -0.45 -7.85 -0.76
C LEU A 245 -0.69 -7.89 0.75
N LEU A 246 0.32 -8.30 1.52
CA LEU A 246 0.30 -8.13 2.97
C LEU A 246 1.12 -6.88 3.33
N VAL A 247 0.46 -5.99 4.05
CA VAL A 247 1.04 -4.80 4.68
C VAL A 247 1.62 -5.22 6.03
N MET A 248 2.85 -4.83 6.32
CA MET A 248 3.50 -5.18 7.59
C MET A 248 4.23 -3.97 8.19
N THR A 249 3.79 -3.52 9.36
CA THR A 249 4.48 -2.48 10.16
C THR A 249 5.52 -3.13 11.07
N THR A 250 6.63 -2.43 11.40
CA THR A 250 7.81 -3.09 12.00
C THR A 250 8.27 -2.64 13.37
N ALA A 251 8.80 -3.61 14.13
CA ALA A 251 9.73 -3.44 15.25
C ALA A 251 11.19 -3.81 14.86
N PRO A 252 12.24 -3.22 15.47
CA PRO A 252 13.62 -3.42 15.07
C PRO A 252 14.27 -4.67 15.70
N SER A 253 15.14 -5.39 14.97
CA SER A 253 16.34 -6.02 15.56
C SER A 253 17.35 -6.51 14.52
N GLY A 254 18.64 -6.32 14.82
CA GLY A 254 19.78 -6.49 13.91
C GLY A 254 20.54 -7.81 14.05
N ARG A 255 20.08 -8.85 13.35
CA ARG A 255 20.91 -9.96 12.84
C ARG A 255 20.38 -10.33 11.45
N GLU A 256 21.24 -10.73 10.51
CA GLU A 256 20.77 -11.25 9.22
C GLU A 256 19.87 -12.47 9.46
N ARG A 257 18.62 -12.35 9.04
CA ARG A 257 17.56 -13.33 9.22
C ARG A 257 16.84 -13.50 7.88
N PRO A 258 16.24 -14.66 7.62
CA PRO A 258 15.41 -14.81 6.44
C PRO A 258 14.25 -13.81 6.45
N ARG A 259 13.80 -13.45 5.25
CA ARG A 259 12.76 -12.45 5.02
C ARG A 259 11.59 -13.11 4.29
N ASP A 260 10.58 -13.64 4.98
CA ASP A 260 10.25 -13.38 6.39
C ASP A 260 10.19 -14.63 7.27
N ARG A 261 9.89 -15.77 6.65
CA ARG A 261 9.77 -17.06 7.34
C ARG A 261 10.32 -18.18 6.47
N VAL A 262 11.06 -19.09 7.07
CA VAL A 262 11.65 -20.26 6.42
C VAL A 262 11.25 -21.50 7.17
N ILE A 263 10.70 -22.47 6.45
CA ILE A 263 10.49 -23.82 6.94
C ILE A 263 11.63 -24.69 6.42
N VAL A 264 12.32 -25.36 7.34
CA VAL A 264 13.57 -26.09 7.08
C VAL A 264 13.27 -27.58 6.99
N TYR A 265 13.80 -28.23 5.95
CA TYR A 265 13.66 -29.66 5.73
C TYR A 265 15.01 -30.35 5.56
N VAL A 266 15.19 -31.46 6.28
CA VAL A 266 16.28 -32.42 6.12
C VAL A 266 15.65 -33.80 6.31
N ASN A 267 15.40 -34.53 5.22
CA ASN A 267 14.67 -35.81 5.26
C ASN A 267 13.27 -35.71 5.94
N GLY A 268 12.66 -34.52 5.92
CA GLY A 268 11.43 -34.16 6.66
C GLY A 268 11.55 -32.77 7.30
N GLU A 269 10.46 -32.19 7.80
CA GLU A 269 10.51 -30.88 8.47
C GLU A 269 11.29 -30.96 9.79
N VAL A 270 12.28 -30.10 9.95
CA VAL A 270 13.12 -30.03 11.15
C VAL A 270 12.92 -28.74 11.98
N GLY A 271 12.31 -27.70 11.40
CA GLY A 271 11.96 -26.50 12.15
C GLY A 271 11.60 -25.29 11.29
N VAL A 272 11.33 -24.18 11.97
CA VAL A 272 10.95 -22.89 11.38
C VAL A 272 11.92 -21.82 11.87
N ILE A 273 12.36 -20.93 10.97
CA ILE A 273 13.16 -19.75 11.25
C ILE A 273 12.39 -18.54 10.75
N ASP A 274 12.15 -17.53 11.59
CA ASP A 274 11.47 -16.30 11.18
C ASP A 274 12.09 -15.03 11.80
N LYS A 275 11.47 -13.89 11.49
CA LYS A 275 11.89 -12.58 11.99
C LYS A 275 11.64 -12.38 13.49
N THR A 276 10.85 -13.22 14.16
CA THR A 276 10.50 -13.02 15.57
C THR A 276 11.68 -13.37 16.50
N PRO A 277 12.06 -12.50 17.46
CA PRO A 277 13.21 -12.74 18.34
C PRO A 277 13.12 -14.03 19.17
N ALA A 278 11.91 -14.54 19.38
CA ALA A 278 11.62 -15.74 20.17
C ALA A 278 11.85 -17.06 19.42
N THR A 279 12.07 -17.04 18.10
CA THR A 279 12.27 -18.28 17.33
C THR A 279 13.62 -18.91 17.68
N PRO A 280 13.63 -20.13 18.26
CA PRO A 280 14.86 -20.80 18.67
C PRO A 280 15.71 -21.13 17.44
N ALA A 281 17.04 -21.19 17.63
CA ALA A 281 17.93 -21.71 16.60
C ALA A 281 17.50 -23.13 16.21
N THR A 282 17.32 -23.40 14.91
CA THR A 282 17.03 -24.75 14.44
C THR A 282 18.27 -25.61 14.62
N VAL A 283 18.20 -26.57 15.55
CA VAL A 283 19.26 -27.56 15.74
C VAL A 283 19.00 -28.72 14.79
N MET A 284 19.97 -29.01 13.92
CA MET A 284 19.90 -30.09 12.95
C MET A 284 21.22 -30.86 12.91
N ASP A 285 21.15 -32.17 12.72
CA ASP A 285 22.31 -33.05 12.53
C ASP A 285 22.42 -33.37 11.03
N LEU A 286 23.32 -32.69 10.33
CA LEU A 286 23.52 -32.83 8.88
C LEU A 286 24.63 -33.84 8.60
N LYS A 287 24.34 -34.80 7.73
CA LYS A 287 25.30 -35.79 7.23
C LYS A 287 25.65 -35.50 5.78
N GLN A 288 26.84 -35.90 5.38
CA GLN A 288 27.24 -35.80 3.98
C GLN A 288 26.26 -36.60 3.10
N GLY A 289 25.70 -35.94 2.08
CA GLY A 289 24.70 -36.52 1.19
C GLY A 289 23.25 -36.23 1.57
N ASP A 290 22.99 -35.62 2.74
CA ASP A 290 21.66 -35.11 3.06
C ASP A 290 21.25 -33.99 2.11
N VAL A 291 19.95 -33.92 1.81
CA VAL A 291 19.35 -32.85 1.01
C VAL A 291 18.68 -31.85 1.96
N LEU A 292 19.25 -30.65 2.04
CA LEU A 292 18.65 -29.52 2.76
C LEU A 292 17.70 -28.75 1.83
N GLN A 293 16.46 -28.58 2.25
CA GLN A 293 15.47 -27.77 1.53
C GLN A 293 14.93 -26.66 2.43
N LEU A 294 14.74 -25.47 1.85
CA LEU A 294 14.27 -24.29 2.55
C LEU A 294 13.04 -23.76 1.81
N LEU A 295 11.87 -23.89 2.42
CA LEU A 295 10.66 -23.26 1.92
C LEU A 295 10.56 -21.86 2.49
N VAL A 296 10.67 -20.85 1.64
CA VAL A 296 10.70 -19.45 2.06
C VAL A 296 9.37 -18.77 1.76
N GLU A 297 8.78 -18.17 2.79
CA GLU A 297 7.53 -17.44 2.73
C GLU A 297 7.80 -15.93 2.77
N ASN A 298 7.31 -15.21 1.76
CA ASN A 298 7.23 -13.77 1.74
C ASN A 298 5.92 -13.36 2.44
N LEU A 299 6.04 -12.85 3.66
CA LEU A 299 4.88 -12.45 4.47
C LEU A 299 4.48 -11.00 4.21
N GLY A 300 4.95 -10.35 3.15
CA GLY A 300 4.60 -8.96 2.82
C GLY A 300 5.74 -7.99 3.05
N ARG A 301 5.87 -7.01 2.15
CA ARG A 301 6.87 -5.94 2.30
C ARG A 301 6.38 -4.91 3.29
N ILE A 302 7.32 -4.33 4.03
CA ILE A 302 7.04 -3.16 4.86
C ILE A 302 6.61 -2.02 3.94
N ASP A 303 5.57 -1.29 4.35
CA ASP A 303 4.99 -0.17 3.60
C ASP A 303 5.14 1.19 4.30
N TYR A 304 5.61 1.21 5.54
CA TYR A 304 5.82 2.43 6.31
C TYR A 304 7.25 2.52 6.91
N SER A 305 7.73 3.75 7.11
CA SER A 305 9.06 4.10 7.67
C SER A 305 10.26 3.87 6.75
N GLN A 306 11.45 4.29 7.22
CA GLN A 306 12.74 4.03 6.54
C GLN A 306 13.02 2.55 6.22
N GLN A 307 12.33 1.62 6.89
CA GLN A 307 12.49 0.19 6.66
C GLN A 307 11.94 -0.30 5.32
N LEU A 308 11.19 0.54 4.58
CA LEU A 308 10.90 0.35 3.15
C LEU A 308 12.17 0.03 2.33
N LYS A 309 13.30 0.63 2.72
CA LYS A 309 14.59 0.40 2.06
C LYS A 309 15.08 -1.02 2.31
N GLY A 310 15.50 -1.69 1.23
CA GLY A 310 16.10 -3.00 1.31
C GLY A 310 15.11 -4.11 1.68
N GLN A 311 13.82 -4.00 1.30
CA GLN A 311 12.81 -5.04 1.48
C GLN A 311 12.94 -6.21 0.48
N GLN A 312 14.18 -6.63 0.15
CA GLN A 312 14.38 -7.90 -0.54
C GLN A 312 13.86 -9.04 0.35
N LYS A 313 13.14 -9.97 -0.28
CA LYS A 313 12.52 -11.13 0.35
C LYS A 313 13.26 -12.40 -0.05
N GLY A 314 13.10 -13.45 0.73
CA GLY A 314 13.85 -14.69 0.59
C GLY A 314 14.97 -14.80 1.63
N ILE A 315 16.02 -15.54 1.25
CA ILE A 315 17.26 -15.64 2.01
C ILE A 315 18.17 -14.52 1.51
N VAL A 316 18.44 -13.55 2.38
CA VAL A 316 19.36 -12.45 2.11
C VAL A 316 20.64 -12.72 2.89
N GLY A 317 21.75 -12.91 2.18
CA GLY A 317 23.03 -13.28 2.76
C GLY A 317 23.32 -14.79 2.68
N ASN A 318 24.25 -15.26 3.51
CA ASN A 318 24.72 -16.64 3.52
C ASN A 318 23.83 -17.54 4.39
N VAL A 319 23.71 -18.81 4.01
CA VAL A 319 23.21 -19.88 4.89
C VAL A 319 24.42 -20.55 5.53
N THR A 320 24.47 -20.62 6.86
CA THR A 320 25.59 -21.20 7.60
C THR A 320 25.17 -22.36 8.48
N VAL A 321 26.01 -23.39 8.56
CA VAL A 321 25.90 -24.50 9.52
C VAL A 321 27.01 -24.35 10.55
N GLY A 322 26.66 -24.49 11.84
CA GLY A 322 27.60 -24.21 12.92
C GLY A 322 27.97 -22.72 12.98
N LYS A 323 29.22 -22.41 13.36
CA LYS A 323 29.66 -21.02 13.53
C LYS A 323 30.02 -20.34 12.20
N ASP A 324 30.69 -21.05 11.30
CA ASP A 324 31.38 -20.42 10.17
C ASP A 324 31.25 -21.16 8.83
N ALA A 325 30.62 -22.34 8.78
CA ALA A 325 30.54 -23.12 7.54
C ALA A 325 29.41 -22.62 6.65
N VAL A 326 29.75 -21.84 5.61
CA VAL A 326 28.80 -21.36 4.60
C VAL A 326 28.43 -22.49 3.64
N LEU A 327 27.12 -22.65 3.40
CA LEU A 327 26.59 -23.57 2.40
C LEU A 327 26.45 -22.88 1.04
N ASP A 328 26.91 -23.56 -0.02
CA ASP A 328 26.82 -23.13 -1.41
C ASP A 328 26.11 -24.18 -2.29
N GLY A 329 26.11 -23.99 -3.62
CA GLY A 329 25.54 -24.96 -4.56
C GLY A 329 24.00 -24.99 -4.62
N TRP A 330 23.33 -23.91 -4.20
CA TRP A 330 21.88 -23.83 -4.14
C TRP A 330 21.21 -23.92 -5.52
N SER A 331 20.15 -24.73 -5.59
CA SER A 331 19.14 -24.66 -6.65
C SER A 331 17.89 -23.97 -6.09
N ALA A 332 17.48 -22.86 -6.71
CA ALA A 332 16.33 -22.07 -6.27
C ALA A 332 15.15 -22.20 -7.25
N TYR A 333 13.95 -22.34 -6.69
CA TYR A 333 12.72 -22.50 -7.45
C TYR A 333 11.66 -21.54 -6.91
N SER A 334 11.06 -20.75 -7.79
CA SER A 334 9.88 -19.96 -7.45
C SER A 334 8.64 -20.83 -7.57
N LEU A 335 7.82 -20.86 -6.52
CA LEU A 335 6.49 -21.47 -6.58
C LEU A 335 5.55 -20.51 -7.34
N PRO A 336 4.85 -20.96 -8.40
CA PRO A 336 3.92 -20.10 -9.12
C PRO A 336 2.75 -19.70 -8.21
N ALA A 337 2.21 -18.50 -8.43
CA ALA A 337 1.07 -17.98 -7.66
C ALA A 337 -0.18 -18.88 -7.74
N ALA A 338 -0.34 -19.60 -8.85
CA ALA A 338 -1.33 -20.66 -9.00
C ALA A 338 -0.61 -22.02 -8.91
N LEU A 339 -0.61 -22.61 -7.73
CA LEU A 339 -0.18 -24.00 -7.54
C LEU A 339 -1.31 -24.94 -7.98
N THR A 340 -1.52 -25.07 -9.28
CA THR A 340 -2.48 -26.03 -9.83
C THR A 340 -1.76 -26.96 -10.78
N ASP A 341 -1.62 -28.22 -10.37
CA ASP A 341 -1.29 -29.32 -11.27
C ASP A 341 -2.41 -30.36 -11.17
N GLU A 342 -3.30 -30.34 -12.16
CA GLU A 342 -4.42 -31.29 -12.24
C GLU A 342 -3.95 -32.74 -12.45
N LYS A 343 -2.67 -32.94 -12.84
CA LYS A 343 -2.05 -34.25 -13.02
C LYS A 343 -1.23 -34.68 -11.81
N ALA A 344 -1.12 -33.84 -10.78
CA ALA A 344 -0.40 -34.19 -9.56
C ALA A 344 -1.06 -35.40 -8.88
N LYS A 345 -0.24 -36.39 -8.52
CA LYS A 345 -0.70 -37.54 -7.73
C LYS A 345 -0.94 -37.09 -6.30
N THR A 346 -2.03 -37.57 -5.69
CA THR A 346 -2.26 -37.37 -4.25
C THR A 346 -1.10 -38.00 -3.45
N PRO A 347 -0.33 -37.20 -2.71
CA PRO A 347 0.76 -37.75 -1.90
C PRO A 347 0.20 -38.53 -0.71
N GLN A 348 0.91 -39.57 -0.28
CA GLN A 348 0.66 -40.18 1.02
C GLN A 348 1.24 -39.25 2.08
N ILE A 349 0.38 -38.57 2.83
CA ILE A 349 0.76 -37.65 3.90
C ILE A 349 1.23 -38.49 5.09
N LYS A 350 2.54 -38.51 5.34
CA LYS A 350 3.16 -39.30 6.42
C LYS A 350 3.30 -38.52 7.73
N ASP A 351 3.31 -37.19 7.65
CA ASP A 351 3.40 -36.27 8.79
C ASP A 351 2.40 -35.12 8.61
N GLY A 352 2.02 -34.46 9.71
CA GLY A 352 1.12 -33.30 9.68
C GLY A 352 1.83 -31.97 9.41
N ARG A 353 3.06 -32.00 8.90
CA ARG A 353 3.95 -30.82 8.81
C ARG A 353 4.36 -30.47 7.38
N THR A 354 4.41 -31.46 6.50
CA THR A 354 4.70 -31.26 5.08
C THR A 354 3.62 -30.37 4.43
N PRO A 355 4.00 -29.25 3.78
CA PRO A 355 3.08 -28.40 3.05
C PRO A 355 2.47 -29.18 1.88
N VAL A 356 1.14 -29.28 1.89
CA VAL A 356 0.37 -29.96 0.84
C VAL A 356 -0.83 -29.10 0.45
N LEU A 357 -1.26 -29.25 -0.80
CA LEU A 357 -2.43 -28.57 -1.32
C LEU A 357 -3.66 -29.45 -1.10
N TYR A 358 -4.63 -28.95 -0.34
CA TYR A 358 -5.92 -29.60 -0.15
C TYR A 358 -6.94 -29.04 -1.16
N LYS A 359 -7.68 -29.93 -1.82
CA LYS A 359 -8.77 -29.57 -2.74
C LYS A 359 -10.08 -30.17 -2.25
N GLY A 360 -11.14 -29.38 -2.27
CA GLY A 360 -12.51 -29.81 -1.96
C GLY A 360 -13.50 -29.22 -2.95
N THR A 361 -14.72 -29.76 -2.98
CA THR A 361 -15.83 -29.26 -3.81
C THR A 361 -17.09 -29.17 -2.98
N PHE A 362 -17.90 -28.14 -3.22
CA PHE A 362 -19.23 -27.99 -2.63
C PHE A 362 -20.24 -27.60 -3.72
N GLY A 363 -21.49 -28.02 -3.56
CA GLY A 363 -22.58 -27.64 -4.44
C GLY A 363 -23.33 -26.43 -3.89
N LEU A 364 -23.59 -25.43 -4.73
CA LEU A 364 -24.52 -24.36 -4.40
C LEU A 364 -25.93 -24.77 -4.83
N PRO A 365 -26.95 -24.68 -3.97
CA PRO A 365 -28.33 -24.79 -4.44
C PRO A 365 -28.60 -23.67 -5.44
N GLY A 366 -29.28 -23.96 -6.55
CA GLY A 366 -29.57 -22.95 -7.58
C GLY A 366 -30.34 -21.77 -7.00
N GLY A 367 -29.66 -20.65 -6.75
CA GLY A 367 -30.25 -19.40 -6.30
C GLY A 367 -30.33 -18.41 -7.45
N ARG A 368 -31.46 -17.70 -7.58
CA ARG A 368 -31.58 -16.53 -8.45
C ARG A 368 -30.72 -15.42 -7.85
N GLU A 369 -29.83 -14.83 -8.64
CA GLU A 369 -29.25 -13.52 -8.32
C GLU A 369 -30.41 -12.56 -8.00
N GLN A 370 -30.39 -11.95 -6.82
CA GLN A 370 -31.32 -10.86 -6.45
C GLN A 370 -30.68 -9.53 -6.78
#